data_AF-A0A231QLK8-F1
#
_entry.id   AF-A0A231QLK8-F1
#
_cell.length_a   1.000
_cell.length_b   1.000
_cell.length_c   1.000
_cell.angle_alpha   90.00
_cell.angle_beta   90.00
_cell.angle_gamma   90.00
#
_symmetry.space_group_name_H-M   'P 1'
#
loop_
_entity.id
_entity.type
_entity.pdbx_description
1 polymer ?
#
loop_
_entity_poly.entity_id
_entity_poly.type
_entity_poly.pdbx_seq_one_letter_code
_entity_poly.pdbx_strand_id
1 'polypeptide(L)'
;MAQSKFEQEMYDEAYKVASYLRQTGQDSVFLRLVKEKGSRFFLNATALSLTLAGMSMKLALRLTTLVLRYGLRVVTAILDILDGKAKGIKVTIETNK
;
A
#
# COMPACT_ATOMS: atom_id res chain seq x y z
N MET A 1 4.49 -22.77 6.87
CA MET A 1 5.64 -21.92 7.23
C MET A 1 5.08 -20.73 8.01
N ALA A 2 5.56 -20.47 9.22
CA ALA A 2 5.10 -19.31 9.99
C ALA A 2 5.59 -18.03 9.30
N GLN A 3 4.70 -17.08 9.04
CA GLN A 3 5.05 -15.79 8.47
C GLN A 3 5.92 -15.02 9.46
N SER A 4 7.02 -14.42 9.01
CA SER A 4 7.90 -13.66 9.91
C SER A 4 7.17 -12.44 10.47
N LYS A 5 7.50 -12.03 11.71
CA LYS A 5 6.93 -10.83 12.34
C LYS A 5 7.03 -9.58 11.46
N PHE A 6 8.14 -9.46 10.71
CA PHE A 6 8.36 -8.39 9.74
C PHE A 6 7.37 -8.41 8.57
N GLU A 7 7.04 -9.60 8.08
CA GLU A 7 6.08 -9.77 6.98
C GLU A 7 4.65 -9.49 7.43
N GLN A 8 4.28 -9.89 8.66
CA GLN A 8 2.99 -9.52 9.25
C GLN A 8 2.84 -8.00 9.37
N GLU A 9 3.85 -7.31 9.89
CA GLU A 9 3.84 -5.84 10.01
C GLU A 9 3.68 -5.15 8.65
N MET A 10 4.38 -5.64 7.62
CA MET A 10 4.25 -5.12 6.26
C MET A 10 2.81 -5.26 5.74
N TYR A 11 2.17 -6.42 5.97
CA TYR A 11 0.80 -6.65 5.53
C TYR A 11 -0.22 -5.83 6.30
N ASP A 12 -0.04 -5.62 7.60
CA ASP A 12 -0.90 -4.75 8.40
C ASP A 12 -0.82 -3.30 7.89
N GLU A 13 0.38 -2.82 7.57
CA GLU A 13 0.56 -1.49 6.96
C GLU A 13 -0.03 -1.41 5.56
N ALA A 14 0.15 -2.44 4.72
CA ALA A 14 -0.49 -2.53 3.42
C ALA A 14 -2.02 -2.49 3.52
N TYR A 15 -2.60 -3.17 4.52
CA TYR A 15 -4.04 -3.18 4.77
C TYR A 15 -4.56 -1.80 5.19
N LYS A 16 -3.85 -1.09 6.07
CA LYS A 16 -4.19 0.29 6.45
C LYS A 16 -4.18 1.22 5.24
N VAL A 17 -3.17 1.09 4.37
CA VAL A 17 -3.08 1.90 3.14
C VAL A 17 -4.20 1.55 2.16
N ALA A 18 -4.46 0.28 1.90
CA ALA A 18 -5.54 -0.17 1.03
C ALA A 18 -6.92 0.29 1.53
N SER A 19 -7.15 0.21 2.85
CA SER A 19 -8.37 0.71 3.49
C SER A 19 -8.50 2.22 3.31
N TYR A 20 -7.42 2.97 3.54
CA TYR A 20 -7.41 4.42 3.37
C TYR A 20 -7.64 4.84 1.91
N LEU A 21 -7.05 4.12 0.95
CA LEU A 21 -7.27 4.33 -0.48
C LEU A 21 -8.76 4.22 -0.84
N ARG A 22 -9.44 3.16 -0.38
CA ARG A 22 -10.88 2.98 -0.60
C ARG A 22 -11.71 4.06 0.10
N GLN A 23 -11.42 4.34 1.37
CA GLN A 23 -12.15 5.35 2.16
C GLN A 23 -12.07 6.75 1.56
N THR A 24 -10.98 7.07 0.87
CA THR A 24 -10.75 8.39 0.28
C THR A 24 -10.97 8.43 -1.23
N GLY A 25 -11.41 7.33 -1.86
CA GLY A 25 -11.61 7.25 -3.31
C GLY A 25 -10.33 7.38 -4.15
N GLN A 26 -9.15 7.20 -3.52
CA GLN A 26 -7.84 7.33 -4.16
C GLN A 26 -7.31 5.99 -4.71
N ASP A 27 -8.05 4.90 -4.53
CA ASP A 27 -7.75 3.59 -5.09
C ASP A 27 -7.65 3.61 -6.62
N SER A 28 -8.55 4.33 -7.30
CA SER A 28 -8.51 4.52 -8.75
C SER A 28 -7.23 5.20 -9.23
N VAL A 29 -6.73 6.22 -8.51
CA VAL A 29 -5.48 6.91 -8.80
C VAL A 29 -4.28 5.97 -8.61
N PHE A 30 -4.27 5.22 -7.51
CA PHE A 30 -3.23 4.23 -7.23
C PHE A 30 -3.16 3.16 -8.31
N LEU A 31 -4.30 2.55 -8.66
CA LEU A 31 -4.39 1.51 -9.69
C LEU A 31 -4.01 2.06 -11.07
N ARG A 32 -4.43 3.28 -11.42
CA ARG A 32 -4.02 3.96 -12.65
C ARG A 32 -2.51 4.13 -12.70
N LEU A 33 -1.88 4.59 -11.63
CA LEU A 33 -0.42 4.77 -11.58
C LEU A 33 0.33 3.45 -11.75
N VAL A 34 -0.13 2.39 -11.10
CA VAL A 34 0.44 1.05 -11.29
C VAL A 34 0.29 0.58 -12.73
N LYS A 35 -0.86 0.81 -13.36
CA LYS A 35 -1.12 0.42 -14.75
C LYS A 35 -0.26 1.20 -15.75
N GLU A 36 -0.14 2.52 -15.58
CA GLU A 36 0.53 3.41 -16.54
C GLU A 36 2.05 3.44 -16.37
N LYS A 37 2.55 3.36 -15.13
CA LYS A 37 3.97 3.53 -14.81
C LYS A 37 4.63 2.24 -14.30
N GLY A 38 3.85 1.20 -14.03
CA GLY A 38 4.31 -0.03 -13.40
C GLY A 38 4.56 0.13 -11.90
N SER A 39 4.61 -0.99 -11.17
CA SER A 39 4.92 -0.99 -9.73
C SER A 39 6.31 -0.42 -9.42
N ARG A 40 7.28 -0.57 -10.33
CA ARG A 40 8.64 -0.04 -10.19
C ARG A 40 8.71 1.49 -10.07
N PHE A 41 7.70 2.20 -10.57
CA PHE A 41 7.59 3.65 -10.38
C PHE A 41 7.71 4.03 -8.90
N PHE A 42 7.10 3.25 -8.02
CA PHE A 42 7.06 3.54 -6.59
C PHE A 42 8.42 3.43 -5.89
N LEU A 43 9.41 2.71 -6.46
CA LEU A 43 10.78 2.69 -5.90
C LEU A 43 11.49 4.03 -6.00
N ASN A 44 11.19 4.78 -7.07
CA ASN A 44 11.84 6.05 -7.39
C ASN A 44 10.90 7.24 -7.17
N ALA A 45 9.63 6.98 -6.86
CA ALA A 45 8.63 8.02 -6.65
C ALA A 45 8.86 8.69 -5.31
N THR A 46 9.05 10.01 -5.34
CA THR A 46 8.98 10.85 -4.14
C THR A 46 7.53 11.16 -3.80
N ALA A 47 7.26 11.55 -2.55
CA ALA A 47 5.94 12.00 -2.14
C ALA A 47 5.41 13.15 -3.01
N LEU A 48 6.30 14.04 -3.47
CA LEU A 48 5.94 15.11 -4.40
C LEU A 48 5.46 14.53 -5.75
N SER A 49 6.17 13.57 -6.32
CA SER A 49 5.79 12.95 -7.60
C SER A 49 4.45 12.22 -7.53
N LEU A 50 4.17 11.54 -6.42
CA LEU A 50 2.88 10.88 -6.18
C LEU A 50 1.75 11.90 -6.00
N THR A 51 2.05 13.02 -5.34
CA THR A 51 1.07 14.11 -5.16
C THR A 51 0.70 14.75 -6.50
N LEU A 52 1.70 15.04 -7.34
CA LEU A 52 1.49 15.55 -8.70
C LEU A 52 0.70 14.58 -9.59
N ALA A 53 0.78 13.28 -9.29
CA ALA A 53 0.01 12.23 -9.96
C ALA A 53 -1.45 12.09 -9.47
N GLY A 54 -1.86 12.92 -8.50
CA GLY A 54 -3.23 12.99 -7.99
C GLY A 54 -3.46 12.30 -6.65
N MET A 55 -2.40 11.86 -5.95
CA MET A 55 -2.54 11.40 -4.55
C MET A 55 -2.52 12.58 -3.57
N SER A 56 -3.19 12.41 -2.44
CA SER A 56 -3.03 13.28 -1.28
C SER A 56 -1.60 13.20 -0.73
N MET A 57 -1.05 14.33 -0.31
CA MET A 57 0.30 14.42 0.28
C MET A 57 0.50 13.42 1.44
N LYS A 58 -0.53 13.23 2.27
CA LYS A 58 -0.50 12.28 3.39
C LYS A 58 -0.30 10.83 2.93
N LEU A 59 -1.05 10.41 1.91
CA LEU A 59 -0.92 9.08 1.32
C LEU A 59 0.41 8.92 0.60
N ALA A 60 0.81 9.93 -0.16
CA ALA A 60 2.07 9.95 -0.90
C ALA A 60 3.28 9.79 0.03
N LEU A 61 3.32 10.52 1.15
CA LEU A 61 4.35 10.38 2.18
C LEU A 61 4.35 8.97 2.77
N ARG A 62 3.18 8.44 3.15
CA ARG A 62 3.09 7.11 3.75
C ARG A 62 3.53 6.01 2.78
N LEU A 63 3.11 6.06 1.52
CA LEU A 63 3.57 5.13 0.48
C LEU A 63 5.08 5.22 0.27
N THR A 64 5.63 6.43 0.16
CA THR A 64 7.08 6.63 0.00
C THR A 64 7.86 6.00 1.17
N THR A 65 7.45 6.26 2.41
CA THR A 65 8.09 5.67 3.60
C THR A 65 7.99 4.15 3.63
N LEU A 66 6.82 3.60 3.30
CA LEU A 66 6.62 2.15 3.28
C LEU A 66 7.45 1.47 2.18
N VAL A 67 7.59 2.10 1.01
CA VAL A 67 8.43 1.58 -0.07
C VAL A 67 9.91 1.64 0.29
N LEU A 68 10.37 2.69 0.98
CA LEU A 68 11.74 2.74 1.51
C LEU A 68 12.00 1.61 2.51
N ARG A 69 11.01 1.24 3.33
CA ARG A 69 11.14 0.20 4.36
C ARG A 69 11.01 -1.22 3.81
N TYR A 70 10.09 -1.45 2.88
CA TYR A 70 9.65 -2.79 2.44
C TYR A 70 9.91 -3.05 0.94
N GLY A 71 10.39 -2.07 0.19
CA GLY A 71 10.54 -2.15 -1.26
C GLY A 71 9.20 -2.30 -1.98
N LEU A 72 9.20 -2.96 -3.13
CA LEU A 72 7.98 -3.21 -3.92
C LEU A 72 7.02 -4.24 -3.30
N ARG A 73 7.44 -4.95 -2.25
CA ARG A 73 6.60 -5.96 -1.60
C ARG A 73 5.35 -5.34 -1.00
N VAL A 74 5.46 -4.15 -0.40
CA VAL A 74 4.29 -3.45 0.15
C VAL A 74 3.31 -2.98 -0.94
N VAL A 75 3.80 -2.56 -2.10
CA VAL A 75 2.97 -2.17 -3.24
C VAL A 75 2.19 -3.38 -3.77
N THR A 76 2.86 -4.53 -3.87
CA THR A 76 2.23 -5.79 -4.27
C THR A 76 1.18 -6.23 -3.26
N ALA A 77 1.49 -6.16 -1.96
CA ALA A 77 0.54 -6.47 -0.90
C ALA A 77 -0.69 -5.55 -0.94
N ILE A 78 -0.51 -4.25 -1.18
CA ILE A 78 -1.64 -3.30 -1.35
C ILE A 78 -2.50 -3.72 -2.53
N LEU A 79 -1.90 -4.07 -3.68
CA LEU A 79 -2.62 -4.54 -4.86
C LEU A 79 -3.42 -5.83 -4.58
N ASP A 80 -2.80 -6.81 -3.94
CA ASP A 80 -3.47 -8.07 -3.58
C ASP A 80 -4.66 -7.86 -2.64
N ILE A 81 -4.55 -6.91 -1.70
CA ILE A 81 -5.63 -6.54 -0.79
C ILE A 81 -6.75 -5.81 -1.55
N LEU A 82 -6.41 -4.89 -2.45
CA LEU A 82 -7.38 -4.16 -3.26
C LEU A 82 -8.13 -5.10 -4.22
N ASP A 83 -7.45 -6.09 -4.80
CA ASP A 83 -8.01 -7.12 -5.68
C ASP A 83 -8.81 -8.20 -4.93
N GLY A 84 -8.81 -8.19 -3.60
CA GLY A 84 -9.45 -9.23 -2.78
C GLY A 84 -8.75 -10.60 -2.87
N LYS A 85 -7.52 -10.64 -3.37
CA LYS A 85 -6.68 -11.84 -3.51
C LYS A 85 -5.92 -12.19 -2.24
N ALA A 86 -5.87 -11.29 -1.27
CA ALA A 86 -5.30 -11.55 0.07
C ALA A 86 -6.16 -12.56 0.87
N LYS A 87 -6.22 -13.82 0.42
CA LYS A 87 -6.84 -14.93 1.13
C LYS A 87 -5.80 -15.57 2.05
N GLY A 88 -6.00 -15.44 3.37
CA GLY A 88 -5.21 -16.19 4.36
C GLY A 88 -4.38 -15.36 5.34
N ILE A 89 -4.37 -14.04 5.20
CA ILE A 89 -3.76 -13.16 6.20
C ILE A 89 -4.83 -12.86 7.23
N LYS A 90 -4.75 -13.55 8.37
CA LYS A 90 -5.44 -13.10 9.59
C LYS A 90 -4.77 -11.78 9.99
N VAL A 91 -5.23 -10.68 9.40
CA VAL A 91 -5.00 -9.35 9.96
C VAL A 91 -5.63 -9.42 11.34
N THR A 92 -4.80 -9.43 12.38
CA THR A 92 -5.30 -9.37 13.75
C THR A 92 -5.80 -7.95 13.94
N ILE A 93 -7.07 -7.73 13.60
CA ILE A 93 -7.75 -6.49 13.92
C ILE A 93 -7.95 -6.53 15.43
N GLU A 94 -6.97 -6.04 16.19
CA GLU A 94 -7.20 -5.62 17.57
C GLU A 94 -8.13 -4.40 17.52
N THR A 95 -9.43 -4.67 17.46
CA THR A 95 -10.44 -3.70 17.89
C THR A 95 -10.23 -3.46 19.37
N ASN A 96 -9.51 -2.40 19.73
CA ASN A 96 -9.65 -1.80 21.06
C ASN A 96 -11.08 -1.29 21.19
N LYS A 97 -11.82 -1.87 22.15
CA LYS A 97 -13.12 -1.41 22.65
C LYS A 97 -12.92 -0.29 23.66
#